data_AF-A0A2G6Q5Y4-F1
#
_entry.id   AF-A0A2G6Q5Y4-F1
#
_cell.length_a   1.000
_cell.length_b   1.000
_cell.length_c   1.000
_cell.angle_alpha   90.00
_cell.angle_beta   90.00
_cell.angle_gamma   90.00
#
_symmetry.space_group_name_H-M   'P 1'
#
loop_
_entity.id
_entity.type
_entity.pdbx_description
1 polymer ?
#
loop_
_entity_poly.entity_id
_entity_poly.type
_entity_poly.pdbx_seq_one_letter_code
_entity_poly.pdbx_strand_id
1 'polypeptide(L)'
;MINFKPENLNQLLKMMLISANKSYDAIKDYEFTGEAVVFRVDFEYIDVSLMIVDMLGRSAARFNILPFAKPDTNEIDYIQFQVYSINEGNFKEVLDTV
;
A
#
# COMPACT_ATOMS: atom_id res chain seq x y z
N MET A 1 14.36 10.05 1.36
CA MET A 1 14.66 9.32 0.12
C MET A 1 14.40 7.85 0.37
N ILE A 2 13.56 7.22 -0.46
CA ILE A 2 13.20 5.81 -0.31
C ILE A 2 14.38 4.90 -0.65
N ASN A 3 14.44 3.70 -0.05
CA ASN A 3 15.49 2.70 -0.32
C ASN A 3 15.04 1.61 -1.30
N PHE A 4 14.02 1.87 -2.11
CA PHE A 4 13.46 0.92 -3.07
C PHE A 4 12.99 1.60 -4.34
N LYS A 5 12.78 0.81 -5.39
CA LYS A 5 12.18 1.29 -6.64
C LYS A 5 10.65 1.32 -6.48
N PRO A 6 9.97 2.46 -6.70
CA PRO A 6 8.51 2.53 -6.64
C PRO A 6 7.81 1.48 -7.50
N GLU A 7 8.39 1.10 -8.63
CA GLU A 7 7.84 0.10 -9.55
C GLU A 7 7.76 -1.29 -8.91
N ASN A 8 8.75 -1.65 -8.08
CA ASN A 8 8.78 -2.95 -7.40
C ASN A 8 7.64 -3.07 -6.39
N LEU A 9 7.38 -2.02 -5.61
CA LEU A 9 6.27 -2.00 -4.66
C LEU A 9 4.92 -2.05 -5.40
N ASN A 10 4.79 -1.32 -6.50
CA ASN A 10 3.59 -1.36 -7.35
C ASN A 10 3.34 -2.78 -7.89
N GLN A 11 4.38 -3.45 -8.39
CA GLN A 11 4.29 -4.82 -8.87
C GLN A 11 3.86 -5.78 -7.76
N LEU A 12 4.43 -5.65 -6.56
CA LEU A 12 4.05 -6.47 -5.40
C LEU A 12 2.57 -6.30 -5.04
N LEU A 13 2.09 -5.05 -4.99
CA LEU A 13 0.68 -4.73 -4.74
C LEU A 13 -0.23 -5.37 -5.79
N LYS A 14 0.13 -5.29 -7.07
CA LYS A 14 -0.62 -5.93 -8.17
C LYS A 14 -0.70 -7.44 -8.01
N MET A 15 0.43 -8.10 -7.77
CA MET A 15 0.46 -9.56 -7.63
C MET A 15 -0.36 -10.01 -6.42
N MET A 16 -0.23 -9.33 -5.28
CA MET A 16 -1.01 -9.63 -4.08
C MET A 16 -2.52 -9.53 -4.32
N LEU A 17 -2.99 -8.46 -5.00
CA LEU A 17 -4.41 -8.30 -5.29
C LEU A 17 -4.93 -9.34 -6.29
N ILE A 18 -4.15 -9.64 -7.34
CA ILE A 18 -4.51 -10.68 -8.32
C ILE A 18 -4.63 -12.04 -7.63
N SER A 19 -3.66 -12.44 -6.80
CA SER A 19 -3.67 -13.70 -6.07
C SER A 19 -4.85 -13.83 -5.10
N ALA A 20 -5.38 -12.70 -4.62
CA ALA A 20 -6.55 -12.65 -3.76
C ALA A 20 -7.88 -12.42 -4.51
N ASN A 21 -7.86 -12.46 -5.85
CA ASN A 21 -9.02 -12.18 -6.70
C ASN A 21 -9.67 -10.81 -6.41
N LYS A 22 -8.84 -9.78 -6.22
CA LYS A 22 -9.22 -8.38 -5.99
C LYS A 22 -8.82 -7.51 -7.18
N SER A 23 -9.60 -6.45 -7.44
CA SER A 23 -9.25 -5.50 -8.51
C SER A 23 -8.12 -4.59 -8.07
N TYR A 24 -7.16 -4.35 -8.97
CA TYR A 24 -6.13 -3.33 -8.77
C TYR A 24 -6.69 -1.90 -8.78
N ASP A 25 -7.88 -1.70 -9.34
CA ASP A 25 -8.57 -0.40 -9.34
C ASP A 25 -8.95 0.08 -7.92
N ALA A 26 -8.87 -0.81 -6.92
CA ALA A 26 -9.03 -0.45 -5.51
C ALA A 26 -7.87 0.43 -5.00
N ILE A 27 -6.69 0.39 -5.64
CA ILE A 27 -5.56 1.27 -5.34
C ILE A 27 -5.61 2.48 -6.26
N LYS A 28 -5.69 3.67 -5.68
CA LYS A 28 -5.79 4.95 -6.38
C LYS A 28 -4.59 5.83 -6.08
N ASP A 29 -4.30 6.73 -7.02
CA ASP A 29 -3.32 7.81 -6.87
C ASP A 29 -1.94 7.33 -6.42
N TYR A 30 -1.46 6.24 -7.03
CA TYR A 30 -0.12 5.73 -6.78
C TYR A 30 0.93 6.69 -7.34
N GLU A 31 1.65 7.35 -6.44
CA GLU A 31 2.65 8.36 -6.79
C GLU A 31 3.93 8.24 -5.97
N PHE A 32 5.03 8.74 -6.53
CA PHE A 32 6.29 8.92 -5.81
C PHE A 32 6.55 10.42 -5.60
N THR A 33 6.62 10.83 -4.33
CA THR A 33 6.75 12.25 -3.94
C THR A 33 8.20 12.72 -3.81
N GLY A 34 9.19 11.87 -4.11
CA GLY A 34 10.60 12.11 -3.78
C GLY A 34 11.00 11.58 -2.39
N GLU A 35 10.06 11.58 -1.44
CA GLU A 35 10.30 11.14 -0.05
C GLU A 35 9.63 9.81 0.30
N ALA A 36 8.45 9.57 -0.28
CA ALA A 36 7.65 8.37 -0.05
C ALA A 36 6.91 7.97 -1.32
N VAL A 37 6.55 6.68 -1.40
CA VAL A 37 5.46 6.24 -2.26
C VAL A 37 4.15 6.46 -1.53
N VAL A 38 3.19 7.11 -2.17
CA VAL A 38 1.87 7.41 -1.63
C VAL A 38 0.82 6.77 -2.52
N PHE A 39 -0.20 6.19 -1.92
CA PHE A 39 -1.39 5.71 -2.61
C PHE A 39 -2.55 5.65 -1.61
N ARG A 40 -3.78 5.55 -2.12
CA ARG A 40 -4.96 5.41 -1.27
C ARG A 40 -5.87 4.28 -1.72
N VAL A 41 -6.69 3.83 -0.78
CA VAL A 41 -7.71 2.81 -0.98
C VAL A 41 -9.00 3.35 -0.38
N ASP A 42 -10.07 3.41 -1.18
CA ASP A 42 -11.38 3.85 -0.71
C ASP A 42 -11.86 2.93 0.42
N PHE A 43 -12.60 3.49 1.38
CA PHE A 43 -13.02 2.75 2.57
C PHE A 43 -13.96 1.57 2.25
N GLU A 44 -14.65 1.60 1.11
CA GLU A 44 -15.44 0.46 0.62
C GLU A 44 -14.58 -0.80 0.37
N TYR A 45 -13.27 -0.63 0.14
CA TYR A 45 -12.29 -1.70 -0.04
C TYR A 45 -11.38 -1.85 1.21
N ILE A 46 -11.97 -1.77 2.41
CA ILE A 46 -11.21 -1.90 3.67
C ILE A 46 -10.50 -3.25 3.80
N ASP A 47 -11.02 -4.31 3.19
CA ASP A 47 -10.38 -5.61 3.12
C ASP A 47 -9.05 -5.55 2.35
N VAL A 48 -9.01 -4.86 1.21
CA VAL A 48 -7.78 -4.56 0.47
C VAL A 48 -6.81 -3.77 1.34
N SER A 49 -7.30 -2.76 2.07
CA SER A 49 -6.46 -2.01 3.00
C SER A 49 -5.80 -2.93 4.03
N LEU A 50 -6.57 -3.83 4.66
CA LEU A 50 -6.05 -4.77 5.66
C LEU A 50 -5.00 -5.72 5.09
N MET A 51 -5.17 -6.18 3.85
CA MET A 51 -4.17 -7.00 3.15
C MET A 51 -2.86 -6.24 2.91
N ILE A 52 -2.97 -4.97 2.51
CA ILE A 52 -1.79 -4.10 2.34
C ILE A 52 -1.09 -3.88 3.68
N VAL A 53 -1.83 -3.70 4.78
CA VAL A 53 -1.24 -3.60 6.12
C VAL A 53 -0.45 -4.86 6.48
N ASP A 54 -0.99 -6.06 6.26
CA ASP A 54 -0.26 -7.31 6.55
C ASP A 54 1.02 -7.41 5.71
N MET A 55 0.94 -7.11 4.41
CA MET A 55 2.10 -7.13 3.52
C MET A 55 3.17 -6.12 3.93
N LEU A 56 2.79 -4.88 4.24
CA LEU A 56 3.71 -3.85 4.70
C LEU A 56 4.27 -4.15 6.10
N GLY A 57 3.47 -4.73 7.00
CA GLY A 57 3.93 -5.15 8.32
C GLY A 57 5.05 -6.19 8.26
N ARG A 58 5.12 -6.98 7.19
CA ARG A 58 6.18 -7.97 6.96
C ARG A 58 7.36 -7.39 6.19
N SER A 59 7.11 -6.52 5.21
CA SER A 59 8.09 -6.12 4.20
C SER A 59 8.60 -4.69 4.35
N ALA A 60 7.87 -3.80 5.03
CA ALA A 60 8.22 -2.39 5.17
C ALA A 60 8.94 -2.13 6.50
N ALA A 61 10.00 -1.32 6.44
CA ALA A 61 10.72 -0.86 7.64
C ALA A 61 10.13 0.44 8.19
N ARG A 62 9.54 1.29 7.34
CA ARG A 62 8.87 2.52 7.74
C ARG A 62 7.73 2.87 6.80
N PHE A 63 6.51 2.95 7.34
CA PHE A 63 5.31 3.36 6.62
C PHE A 63 4.32 4.04 7.57
N ASN A 64 3.42 4.87 7.03
CA ASN A 64 2.28 5.45 7.73
C ASN A 64 0.97 4.96 7.10
N ILE A 65 -0.08 4.88 7.92
CA ILE A 65 -1.45 4.62 7.51
C ILE A 65 -2.30 5.76 8.08
N LEU A 66 -2.98 6.49 7.21
CA LEU A 66 -3.73 7.69 7.57
C LEU A 66 -5.18 7.55 7.06
N PRO A 67 -6.18 7.45 7.95
CA PRO A 67 -7.58 7.53 7.54
C PRO A 67 -7.96 8.98 7.24
N PHE A 68 -8.67 9.21 6.15
CA PHE A 68 -9.23 10.51 5.78
C PHE A 68 -10.75 10.42 5.78
N ALA A 69 -11.42 11.38 6.42
CA ALA A 69 -12.88 11.45 6.47
C ALA A 69 -13.44 12.27 5.30
N LYS A 70 -14.69 11.99 4.91
CA LYS A 70 -15.39 12.85 3.96
C LYS A 70 -15.58 14.24 4.58
N PRO A 71 -15.52 15.34 3.80
CA PRO A 71 -15.76 16.68 4.29
C PRO A 71 -17.07 16.76 5.10
N ASP A 72 -17.02 17.43 6.25
CA ASP A 72 -18.17 17.67 7.13
C ASP A 72 -18.88 16.41 7.67
N THR A 73 -18.21 15.25 7.68
CA THR A 73 -18.73 14.01 8.27
C THR A 73 -17.69 13.32 9.17
N ASN A 74 -18.16 12.34 9.96
CA ASN A 74 -17.28 11.40 10.68
C ASN A 74 -17.05 10.08 9.91
N GLU A 75 -17.51 9.98 8.66
CA GLU A 75 -17.34 8.79 7.84
C GLU A 75 -15.96 8.79 7.19
N ILE A 76 -15.22 7.69 7.33
CA ILE A 76 -13.96 7.50 6.63
C ILE A 76 -14.25 7.36 5.13
N ASP A 77 -13.57 8.17 4.32
CA ASP A 77 -13.65 8.17 2.87
C ASP A 77 -12.63 7.20 2.27
N TYR A 78 -11.37 7.33 2.67
CA TYR A 78 -10.28 6.47 2.21
C TYR A 78 -9.17 6.32 3.25
N ILE A 79 -8.36 5.28 3.07
CA ILE A 79 -7.12 5.04 3.80
C ILE A 79 -5.95 5.39 2.88
N GLN A 80 -5.08 6.30 3.31
CA GLN A 80 -3.85 6.62 2.62
C GLN A 80 -2.67 5.87 3.23
N PHE A 81 -1.84 5.32 2.35
CA PHE A 81 -0.59 4.67 2.70
C PHE A 81 0.57 5.55 2.26
N GLN A 82 1.59 5.66 3.11
CA GLN A 82 2.85 6.32 2.78
C GLN A 82 3.99 5.38 3.13
N VAL A 83 4.71 4.89 2.13
CA VAL A 83 5.81 3.94 2.31
C VAL A 83 7.14 4.65 2.09
N TYR A 84 7.97 4.65 3.13
CA TYR A 84 9.24 5.38 3.13
C TYR A 84 10.45 4.47 2.98
N SER A 85 10.38 3.26 3.53
CA SER A 85 11.44 2.28 3.37
C SER A 85 10.92 0.86 3.50
N ILE A 86 11.58 -0.05 2.78
CA ILE A 86 11.35 -1.48 2.86
C ILE A 86 12.54 -2.18 3.50
N ASN A 87 12.27 -3.34 4.11
CA ASN A 87 13.31 -4.30 4.45
C ASN A 87 13.56 -5.17 3.20
N GLU A 88 14.69 -4.98 2.51
CA GLU A 88 14.98 -5.67 1.25
C GLU A 88 14.95 -7.19 1.36
N GLY A 89 15.38 -7.76 2.49
CA GLY A 89 15.35 -9.20 2.74
C GLY A 89 13.92 -9.73 2.74
N ASN A 90 13.08 -9.18 3.62
CA ASN A 90 11.68 -9.57 3.73
C ASN A 90 10.89 -9.24 2.46
N PHE A 91 11.18 -8.11 1.81
CA PHE A 91 10.50 -7.71 0.58
C PHE A 91 10.79 -8.68 -0.57
N LYS A 92 12.04 -9.16 -0.68
CA LYS A 92 12.40 -10.18 -1.65
C LYS A 92 11.72 -11.52 -1.34
N GLU A 93 11.68 -11.93 -0.07
CA GLU A 93 10.95 -13.14 0.34
C GLU A 93 9.46 -13.07 -0.02
N VAL A 94 8.81 -11.91 0.19
CA VAL A 94 7.40 -11.74 -0.20
C VAL A 94 7.26 -11.78 -1.73
N LEU A 95 8.16 -11.16 -2.50
CA LEU A 95 8.15 -11.25 -3.97
C LEU A 95 8.34 -12.69 -4.48
N ASP A 96 9.18 -13.49 -3.84
CA ASP A 96 9.47 -14.87 -4.26
C ASP A 96 8.35 -15.86 -3.86
N THR A 97 7.45 -15.47 -2.95
CA THR A 97 6.38 -16.34 -2.42
C THR A 97 5.02 -16.12 -3.10
N VAL A 98 4.84 -15.02 -3.82
CA VAL A 98 3.60 -14.64 -4.51
C VAL A 98 3.70 -15.00 -5.99
#